data_AF-A0A8B6DTM5-F1
#
_entry.id   AF-A0A8B6DTM5-F1
#
_cell.length_a   1.000
_cell.length_b   1.000
_cell.length_c   1.000
_cell.angle_alpha   90.00
_cell.angle_beta   90.00
_cell.angle_gamma   90.00
#
_symmetry.space_group_name_H-M   'P 1'
#
loop_
_entity.id
_entity.type
_entity.pdbx_description
1 polymer ?
#
loop_
_entity_poly.entity_id
_entity_poly.type
_entity_poly.pdbx_seq_one_letter_code
_entity_poly.pdbx_strand_id
1 'polypeptide(L)'
;MAYVDTHFHIWELDRFEYSWPTKNDKTLFKNFQIEDIEEAVKATPVKYAVFVQCLNNKPEEAKWVMELAKNHSIIKGVVAGLDLTSTDLTKVLDDMQKNQLFKGCRHILDFEDEKWITREDVFQGIKVLEDRGLTFDLLLRPHLLKYIPDLIRRLPK
;
A
#
# COMPACT_ATOMS: atom_id res chain seq x y z
N MET A 1 15.56 10.41 18.60
CA MET A 1 15.46 9.43 17.48
C MET A 1 14.08 8.77 17.58
N ALA A 2 13.31 8.72 16.51
CA ALA A 2 11.99 8.09 16.49
C ALA A 2 12.08 6.79 15.69
N TYR A 3 11.44 5.72 16.18
CA TYR A 3 11.36 4.44 15.48
C TYR A 3 10.03 4.38 14.71
N VAL A 4 10.09 3.89 13.48
CA VAL A 4 8.94 3.80 12.58
C VAL A 4 8.73 2.33 12.22
N ASP A 5 7.52 1.84 12.43
CA ASP A 5 7.07 0.59 11.79
C ASP A 5 6.73 0.90 10.33
N THR A 6 7.58 0.47 9.41
CA THR A 6 7.44 0.82 7.99
C THR A 6 6.36 0.01 7.27
N HIS A 7 5.75 -0.98 7.93
CA HIS A 7 4.79 -1.87 7.29
C HIS A 7 3.79 -2.42 8.30
N PHE A 8 2.64 -1.77 8.41
CA PHE A 8 1.49 -2.32 9.15
C PHE A 8 0.20 -2.28 8.32
N HIS A 9 -0.78 -3.03 8.79
CA HIS A 9 -2.09 -3.16 8.17
C HIS A 9 -3.20 -2.98 9.22
N ILE A 10 -4.31 -2.38 8.78
CA ILE A 10 -5.59 -2.36 9.47
C ILE A 10 -6.69 -2.65 8.43
N TRP A 11 -7.79 -3.26 8.86
CA TRP A 11 -8.89 -3.58 7.98
C TRP A 11 -10.22 -3.71 8.73
N GLU A 12 -11.30 -3.41 8.01
CA GLU A 12 -12.68 -3.52 8.49
C GLU A 12 -13.48 -4.41 7.53
N LEU A 13 -13.79 -5.64 7.97
CA LEU A 13 -14.49 -6.66 7.18
C LEU A 13 -15.90 -6.22 6.74
N ASP A 14 -16.52 -5.28 7.47
CA ASP A 14 -17.83 -4.72 7.13
C ASP A 14 -17.73 -3.48 6.21
N ARG A 15 -16.53 -2.91 6.02
CA ARG A 15 -16.29 -1.71 5.21
C ARG A 15 -15.84 -2.04 3.80
N PHE A 16 -14.97 -3.03 3.66
CA PHE A 16 -14.41 -3.44 2.38
C PHE A 16 -14.48 -4.96 2.20
N GLU A 17 -14.51 -5.39 0.94
CA GLU A 17 -14.48 -6.80 0.60
C GLU A 17 -13.03 -7.27 0.43
N TYR A 18 -12.63 -8.23 1.27
CA TYR A 18 -11.28 -8.80 1.27
C TYR A 18 -11.30 -10.23 0.73
N SER A 19 -10.43 -10.54 -0.23
CA SER A 19 -10.21 -11.92 -0.71
C SER A 19 -9.41 -12.77 0.28
N TRP A 20 -8.65 -12.12 1.15
CA TRP A 20 -7.88 -12.68 2.26
C TRP A 20 -7.87 -11.67 3.41
N PRO A 21 -7.99 -12.08 4.69
CA PRO A 21 -8.07 -13.46 5.19
C PRO A 21 -9.44 -14.12 4.97
N THR A 22 -9.50 -15.46 5.03
CA THR A 22 -10.76 -16.22 4.91
C THR A 22 -11.35 -16.54 6.29
N LYS A 23 -12.65 -16.88 6.35
CA LYS A 23 -13.35 -17.28 7.61
C LYS A 23 -12.68 -18.41 8.39
N ASN A 24 -11.84 -19.22 7.73
CA ASN A 24 -11.11 -20.30 8.37
C ASN A 24 -9.92 -19.80 9.21
N ASP A 25 -9.40 -18.62 8.91
CA ASP A 25 -8.35 -17.97 9.69
C ASP A 25 -8.97 -17.15 10.82
N LYS A 26 -9.25 -17.80 11.95
CA LYS A 26 -9.86 -17.13 13.11
C LYS A 26 -8.96 -16.05 13.74
N THR A 27 -7.67 -16.05 13.43
CA THR A 27 -6.72 -15.07 13.97
C THR A 27 -6.84 -13.76 13.22
N LEU A 28 -6.93 -13.83 11.88
CA LEU A 28 -6.94 -12.66 11.01
C LEU A 28 -8.35 -12.27 10.53
N PHE A 29 -9.31 -13.20 10.50
CA PHE A 29 -10.70 -12.94 10.11
C PHE A 29 -11.48 -12.22 11.22
N LYS A 30 -11.05 -11.00 11.53
CA LYS A 30 -11.69 -10.03 12.41
C LYS A 30 -11.23 -8.63 11.99
N ASN A 31 -11.88 -7.59 12.52
CA ASN A 31 -11.42 -6.22 12.30
C ASN A 31 -10.12 -5.96 13.07
N PHE A 32 -9.20 -5.23 12.43
CA PHE A 32 -8.03 -4.64 13.07
C PHE A 32 -8.13 -3.14 12.90
N GLN A 33 -8.16 -2.43 14.02
CA GLN A 33 -8.42 -0.99 14.13
C GLN A 33 -7.11 -0.23 14.37
N ILE A 34 -7.16 1.09 14.21
CA ILE A 34 -5.99 1.94 14.44
C ILE A 34 -5.54 1.91 15.92
N GLU A 35 -6.47 1.69 16.84
CA GLU A 35 -6.17 1.55 18.27
C GLU A 35 -5.38 0.27 18.58
N ASP A 36 -5.48 -0.78 17.75
CA ASP A 36 -4.74 -2.03 17.96
C ASP A 36 -3.24 -1.81 17.81
N ILE A 37 -2.81 -1.02 16.80
CA ILE A 37 -1.40 -0.67 16.64
C ILE A 37 -0.96 0.33 17.73
N GLU A 38 -1.81 1.28 18.10
CA GLU A 38 -1.51 2.22 19.20
C GLU A 38 -1.29 1.51 20.53
N GLU A 39 -2.06 0.46 20.83
CA GLU A 39 -1.86 -0.40 21.99
C GLU A 39 -0.58 -1.24 21.86
N ALA A 40 -0.40 -1.91 20.71
CA ALA A 40 0.73 -2.83 20.49
C ALA A 40 2.09 -2.14 20.62
N VAL A 41 2.21 -0.87 20.24
CA VAL A 41 3.48 -0.15 20.28
C VAL A 41 3.82 0.44 21.65
N LYS A 42 2.90 0.47 22.63
CA LYS A 42 3.11 1.13 23.94
C LYS A 42 4.37 0.66 24.68
N ALA A 43 4.67 -0.63 24.60
CA ALA A 43 5.82 -1.26 25.24
C ALA A 43 7.10 -1.25 24.37
N THR A 44 7.08 -0.57 23.23
CA THR A 44 8.15 -0.55 22.23
C THR A 44 8.66 0.87 22.01
N PRO A 45 9.83 1.06 21.36
CA PRO A 45 10.30 2.39 21.02
C PRO A 45 9.62 2.97 19.76
N VAL A 46 8.75 2.21 19.08
CA VAL A 46 8.00 2.64 17.89
C VAL A 46 7.09 3.81 18.24
N LYS A 47 7.15 4.87 17.44
CA LYS A 47 6.34 6.09 17.60
C LYS A 47 5.43 6.35 16.42
N TYR A 48 5.79 5.83 15.25
CA TYR A 48 5.07 6.06 14.02
C TYR A 48 4.96 4.77 13.22
N ALA A 49 4.01 4.73 12.31
CA ALA A 49 3.77 3.62 11.44
C ALA A 49 3.42 4.08 10.01
N VAL A 50 3.72 3.23 9.02
CA VAL A 50 3.35 3.42 7.61
C VAL A 50 2.34 2.34 7.25
N PHE A 51 1.13 2.79 6.89
CA PHE A 51 0.08 1.89 6.44
C PHE A 51 0.39 1.45 5.02
N VAL A 52 0.25 0.15 4.78
CA VAL A 52 0.34 -0.42 3.43
C VAL A 52 -1.00 -1.03 3.10
N GLN A 53 -1.50 -0.79 1.88
CA GLN A 53 -2.78 -1.30 1.40
C GLN A 53 -3.00 -2.79 1.71
N CYS A 54 -4.25 -3.21 1.80
CA CYS A 54 -4.67 -4.61 1.80
C CYS A 54 -5.41 -4.98 0.51
N LEU A 55 -5.87 -3.98 -0.27
CA LEU A 55 -6.65 -4.16 -1.48
C LEU A 55 -5.97 -3.52 -2.70
N ASN A 56 -5.95 -4.26 -3.82
CA ASN A 56 -5.55 -3.69 -5.12
C ASN A 56 -6.67 -2.79 -5.67
N ASN A 57 -6.29 -1.75 -6.42
CA ASN A 57 -7.20 -0.89 -7.18
C ASN A 57 -8.33 -0.27 -6.33
N LYS A 58 -8.05 -0.02 -5.04
CA LYS A 58 -9.02 0.48 -4.06
C LYS A 58 -8.51 1.76 -3.39
N PRO A 59 -8.55 2.92 -4.08
CA PRO A 59 -8.11 4.20 -3.49
C PRO A 59 -8.90 4.57 -2.23
N GLU A 60 -10.14 4.09 -2.08
CA GLU A 60 -10.97 4.36 -0.91
C GLU A 60 -10.35 3.84 0.39
N GLU A 61 -9.59 2.74 0.36
CA GLU A 61 -8.93 2.18 1.54
C GLU A 61 -7.87 3.15 2.08
N ALA A 62 -6.98 3.63 1.19
CA ALA A 62 -5.98 4.62 1.56
C ALA A 62 -6.60 5.94 2.03
N LYS A 63 -7.69 6.39 1.39
CA LYS A 63 -8.42 7.60 1.81
C LYS A 63 -9.04 7.45 3.19
N TRP A 64 -9.59 6.28 3.51
CA TRP A 64 -10.10 5.97 4.84
C TRP A 64 -8.99 6.03 5.89
N VAL A 65 -7.83 5.41 5.65
CA VAL A 65 -6.70 5.48 6.60
C VAL A 65 -6.16 6.90 6.76
N MET A 66 -6.08 7.66 5.67
CA MET A 66 -5.68 9.07 5.72
C MET A 66 -6.67 9.94 6.52
N GLU A 67 -7.96 9.59 6.54
CA GLU A 67 -8.96 10.24 7.38
C GLU A 67 -8.76 9.90 8.86
N LEU A 68 -8.54 8.62 9.18
CA LEU A 68 -8.21 8.19 10.56
C LEU A 68 -6.98 8.93 11.09
N ALA A 69 -5.95 9.11 10.26
CA ALA A 69 -4.72 9.78 10.64
C ALA A 69 -4.88 11.26 11.08
N LYS A 70 -6.04 11.90 10.83
CA LYS A 70 -6.35 13.22 11.39
C LYS A 70 -6.46 13.21 12.91
N ASN A 71 -6.94 12.11 13.48
CA ASN A 71 -7.10 11.93 14.92
C ASN A 71 -6.05 10.98 15.52
N HIS A 72 -5.34 10.21 14.68
CA HIS A 72 -4.37 9.21 15.10
C HIS A 72 -2.96 9.54 14.58
N SER A 73 -2.17 10.20 15.43
CA SER A 73 -0.85 10.74 15.05
C SER A 73 0.24 9.69 14.77
N ILE A 74 -0.05 8.42 15.06
CA ILE A 74 0.84 7.28 14.79
C ILE A 74 1.11 7.11 13.29
N ILE A 75 0.17 7.48 12.41
CA ILE A 75 0.35 7.32 10.96
C ILE A 75 1.22 8.44 10.39
N LYS A 76 2.32 8.06 9.74
CA LYS A 76 3.23 8.99 9.03
C LYS A 76 3.41 8.70 7.54
N GLY A 77 2.79 7.63 7.05
CA GLY A 77 2.77 7.30 5.63
C GLY A 77 1.63 6.35 5.30
N VAL A 78 1.16 6.45 4.06
CA VAL A 78 0.12 5.60 3.47
C VAL A 78 0.59 5.19 2.08
N VAL A 79 0.70 3.89 1.86
CA VAL A 79 0.98 3.25 0.57
C VAL A 79 -0.34 2.66 0.04
N ALA A 80 -0.84 3.18 -1.08
CA ALA A 80 -2.17 2.86 -1.59
C ALA A 80 -2.16 1.73 -2.63
N GLY A 81 -3.29 1.04 -2.78
CA GLY A 81 -3.55 0.16 -3.93
C GLY A 81 -4.28 0.94 -5.00
N LEU A 82 -3.57 1.43 -6.02
CA LEU A 82 -4.15 2.14 -7.16
C LEU A 82 -4.03 1.30 -8.44
N ASP A 83 -4.95 1.49 -9.38
CA ASP A 83 -4.83 0.91 -10.71
C ASP A 83 -3.77 1.68 -11.52
N LEU A 84 -2.56 1.11 -11.56
CA LEU A 84 -1.43 1.67 -12.30
C LEU A 84 -1.58 1.58 -13.82
N THR A 85 -2.55 0.80 -14.31
CA THR A 85 -2.83 0.64 -15.74
C THR A 85 -3.93 1.57 -16.24
N SER A 86 -4.58 2.30 -15.33
CA SER A 86 -5.66 3.21 -15.65
C SER A 86 -5.19 4.45 -16.43
N THR A 87 -5.94 4.83 -17.46
CA THR A 87 -5.76 6.11 -18.16
C THR A 87 -5.98 7.32 -17.25
N ASP A 88 -6.72 7.14 -16.15
CA ASP A 88 -7.01 8.19 -15.17
C ASP A 88 -5.98 8.26 -14.02
N LEU A 89 -4.92 7.44 -14.04
CA LEU A 89 -3.92 7.36 -12.96
C LEU A 89 -3.42 8.74 -12.51
N THR A 90 -3.06 9.61 -13.46
CA THR A 90 -2.59 10.97 -13.17
C THR A 90 -3.61 11.77 -12.36
N LYS A 91 -4.89 11.73 -12.74
CA LYS A 91 -5.95 12.45 -12.02
C LYS A 91 -6.15 11.88 -10.61
N VAL A 92 -6.05 10.56 -10.45
CA VAL A 92 -6.13 9.91 -9.13
C VAL A 92 -4.96 10.35 -8.25
N LEU A 93 -3.75 10.36 -8.79
CA LEU A 93 -2.55 10.79 -8.07
C LEU A 93 -2.62 12.27 -7.67
N ASP A 94 -3.13 13.14 -8.53
CA ASP A 94 -3.33 14.57 -8.21
C ASP A 94 -4.27 14.76 -7.02
N ASP A 95 -5.29 13.89 -6.88
CA ASP A 95 -6.18 13.91 -5.71
C ASP A 95 -5.50 13.35 -4.46
N MET A 96 -4.80 12.22 -4.58
CA MET A 96 -4.13 11.56 -3.46
C MET A 96 -3.00 12.42 -2.87
N GLN A 97 -2.19 13.07 -3.71
CA GLN A 97 -1.06 13.90 -3.27
C GLN A 97 -1.48 15.22 -2.58
N LYS A 98 -2.77 15.58 -2.56
CA LYS A 98 -3.28 16.66 -1.69
C LYS A 98 -3.05 16.33 -0.21
N ASN A 99 -2.98 15.05 0.14
CA ASN A 99 -2.65 14.61 1.49
C ASN A 99 -1.17 14.22 1.58
N GLN A 100 -0.43 14.91 2.45
CA GLN A 100 1.02 14.69 2.63
C GLN A 100 1.38 13.31 3.19
N LEU A 101 0.41 12.57 3.75
CA LEU A 101 0.62 11.19 4.22
C LEU A 101 0.71 10.19 3.07
N PHE A 102 0.21 10.51 1.87
CA PHE A 102 0.35 9.61 0.72
C PHE A 102 1.81 9.55 0.25
N LYS A 103 2.41 8.35 0.28
CA LYS A 103 3.84 8.15 0.00
C LYS A 103 4.13 7.30 -1.23
N GLY A 104 3.18 6.51 -1.68
CA GLY A 104 3.39 5.65 -2.84
C GLY A 104 2.30 4.62 -3.02
N CYS A 105 2.58 3.65 -3.88
CA CYS A 105 1.65 2.60 -4.25
C CYS A 105 2.26 1.22 -4.03
N ARG A 106 1.39 0.22 -3.86
CA ARG A 106 1.75 -1.20 -3.91
C ARG A 106 0.74 -1.93 -4.77
N HIS A 107 1.20 -2.93 -5.51
CA HIS A 107 0.32 -3.92 -6.15
C HIS A 107 0.58 -5.30 -5.57
N ILE A 108 -0.48 -6.03 -5.20
CA ILE A 108 -0.38 -7.43 -4.76
C ILE A 108 -0.35 -8.31 -6.01
N LEU A 109 0.81 -8.90 -6.31
CA LEU A 109 0.98 -9.74 -7.51
C LEU A 109 0.44 -11.17 -7.35
N ASP A 110 0.14 -11.61 -6.12
CA ASP A 110 -0.36 -12.97 -5.86
C ASP A 110 -1.67 -13.31 -6.59
N PHE A 111 -2.42 -12.29 -7.02
CA PHE A 111 -3.70 -12.43 -7.72
C PHE A 111 -3.61 -12.15 -9.23
N GLU A 112 -2.39 -11.98 -9.76
CA GLU A 112 -2.14 -11.58 -11.14
C GLU A 112 -1.43 -12.68 -11.94
N ASP A 113 -1.42 -12.54 -13.26
CA ASP A 113 -0.51 -13.32 -14.11
C ASP A 113 0.95 -12.99 -13.76
N GLU A 114 1.85 -13.99 -13.76
CA GLU A 114 3.26 -13.81 -13.40
C GLU A 114 3.96 -12.70 -14.21
N LYS A 115 3.52 -12.47 -15.45
CA LYS A 115 4.08 -11.47 -16.37
C LYS A 115 3.43 -10.09 -16.21
N TRP A 116 2.46 -9.92 -15.31
CA TRP A 116 1.82 -8.62 -15.07
C TRP A 116 2.84 -7.51 -14.84
N ILE A 117 3.85 -7.77 -14.00
CA ILE A 117 4.91 -6.79 -13.66
C ILE A 117 5.83 -6.44 -14.83
N THR A 118 5.75 -7.17 -15.94
CA THR A 118 6.54 -6.95 -17.15
C THR A 118 5.77 -6.24 -18.26
N ARG A 119 4.49 -5.91 -18.03
CA ARG A 119 3.66 -5.24 -19.02
C ARG A 119 4.08 -3.78 -19.20
N GLU A 120 3.96 -3.30 -20.43
CA GLU A 120 4.33 -1.92 -20.76
C GLU A 120 3.46 -0.88 -20.05
N ASP A 121 2.15 -1.11 -19.94
CA ASP A 121 1.24 -0.22 -19.21
C ASP A 121 1.56 -0.14 -17.71
N VAL A 122 1.96 -1.24 -17.08
CA VAL A 122 2.45 -1.26 -15.71
C VAL A 122 3.73 -0.44 -15.56
N PHE A 123 4.69 -0.60 -16.48
CA PHE A 123 5.90 0.22 -16.47
C PHE A 123 5.60 1.72 -16.63
N GLN A 124 4.66 2.09 -17.51
CA GLN A 124 4.23 3.48 -17.64
C GLN A 124 3.58 3.99 -16.35
N GLY A 125 2.74 3.18 -15.71
CA GLY A 125 2.14 3.53 -14.42
C GLY A 125 3.18 3.76 -13.32
N ILE A 126 4.16 2.88 -13.18
CA ILE A 126 5.24 3.04 -12.19
C ILE A 126 6.14 4.23 -12.56
N LYS A 127 6.41 4.47 -13.86
CA LYS A 127 7.14 5.66 -14.32
C LYS A 127 6.47 6.95 -13.88
N VAL A 128 5.14 6.99 -13.92
CA VAL A 128 4.35 8.12 -13.45
C VAL A 128 4.50 8.33 -11.93
N LEU A 129 4.68 7.27 -11.13
CA LEU A 129 5.00 7.38 -9.70
C LEU A 129 6.42 7.93 -9.50
N GLU A 130 7.40 7.41 -10.25
CA GLU A 130 8.79 7.86 -10.24
C GLU A 130 8.90 9.38 -10.50
N ASP A 131 8.24 9.86 -11.56
CA ASP A 131 8.24 11.28 -11.94
C ASP A 131 7.57 12.18 -10.90
N ARG A 132 6.72 11.61 -10.04
CA ARG A 132 6.04 12.29 -8.93
C ARG A 132 6.73 12.14 -7.58
N GLY A 133 7.86 11.44 -7.52
CA GLY A 133 8.59 11.17 -6.27
C GLY A 133 7.82 10.27 -5.29
N LEU A 134 6.99 9.37 -5.82
CA LEU A 134 6.20 8.39 -5.06
C LEU A 134 6.88 7.02 -5.12
N THR A 135 6.79 6.24 -4.03
CA THR A 135 7.36 4.89 -4.00
C THR A 135 6.48 3.88 -4.72
N PHE A 136 7.09 2.77 -5.15
CA PHE A 136 6.40 1.54 -5.52
C PHE A 136 6.92 0.37 -4.69
N ASP A 137 6.07 -0.17 -3.83
CA ASP A 137 6.40 -1.27 -2.94
C ASP A 137 6.24 -2.63 -3.67
N LEU A 138 7.29 -3.46 -3.64
CA LEU A 138 7.30 -4.76 -4.30
C LEU A 138 6.75 -5.87 -3.40
N LEU A 139 5.55 -6.39 -3.72
CA LEU A 139 5.00 -7.59 -3.10
C LEU A 139 4.90 -8.72 -4.12
N LEU A 140 5.81 -9.68 -4.04
CA LEU A 140 5.93 -10.78 -5.00
C LEU A 140 6.47 -12.06 -4.36
N ARG A 141 6.22 -13.19 -5.03
CA ARG A 141 6.79 -14.48 -4.65
C ARG A 141 8.24 -14.64 -5.16
N PRO A 142 9.10 -15.43 -4.49
CA PRO A 142 10.52 -15.54 -4.84
C PRO A 142 10.82 -15.85 -6.31
N HIS A 143 10.00 -16.69 -6.98
CA HIS A 143 10.20 -17.04 -8.38
C HIS A 143 9.98 -15.87 -9.36
N LEU A 144 9.30 -14.80 -8.93
CA LEU A 144 9.06 -13.58 -9.72
C LEU A 144 10.22 -12.58 -9.61
N LEU A 145 11.17 -12.77 -8.68
CA LEU A 145 12.35 -11.89 -8.54
C LEU A 145 13.16 -11.77 -9.83
N LYS A 146 13.10 -12.79 -10.70
CA LYS A 146 13.73 -12.80 -12.03
C LYS A 146 13.33 -11.60 -12.92
N TYR A 147 12.17 -10.99 -12.70
CA TYR A 147 11.68 -9.85 -13.50
C TYR A 147 12.16 -8.49 -12.98
N ILE A 148 12.59 -8.40 -11.71
CA ILE A 148 12.92 -7.13 -11.05
C ILE A 148 14.15 -6.42 -11.62
N PRO A 149 15.24 -7.11 -12.03
CA PRO A 149 16.38 -6.43 -12.65
C PRO A 149 16.03 -5.66 -13.93
N ASP A 150 14.99 -6.05 -14.67
CA ASP A 150 14.52 -5.28 -15.82
C ASP A 150 13.71 -4.05 -15.41
N LEU A 151 12.79 -4.24 -14.45
CA LEU A 151 12.02 -3.14 -13.84
C LEU A 151 12.94 -2.02 -13.34
N ILE A 152 13.94 -2.34 -12.52
CA ILE A 152 14.85 -1.35 -11.93
C ILE A 152 15.76 -0.70 -12.99
N ARG A 153 16.17 -1.43 -14.04
CA ARG A 153 16.93 -0.81 -15.15
C ARG A 153 16.11 0.21 -15.92
N ARG A 154 14.81 -0.02 -16.06
CA ARG A 154 13.88 0.89 -16.75
C ARG A 154 13.45 2.05 -15.85
N LEU A 155 13.30 1.83 -14.56
CA LEU A 155 12.74 2.75 -13.56
C LEU A 155 13.67 2.82 -12.34
N PRO A 156 14.81 3.53 -12.43
CA PRO A 156 15.86 3.49 -11.42
C PRO A 156 15.69 4.48 -10.25
N LYS A 157 14.71 5.40 -10.29
CA LYS A 157 14.50 6.41 -9.23
C LYS A 157 13.33 6.03 -8.32
#